data_AF-A0A6F9AUM9-F1
#
_entry.id   AF-A0A6F9AUM9-F1
#
_cell.length_a   1.000
_cell.length_b   1.000
_cell.length_c   1.000
_cell.angle_alpha   90.00
_cell.angle_beta   90.00
_cell.angle_gamma   90.00
#
_symmetry.space_group_name_H-M   'P 1'
#
loop_
_entity.id
_entity.type
_entity.pdbx_description
1 polymer ?
#
loop_
_entity_poly.entity_id
_entity_poly.type
_entity_poly.pdbx_seq_one_letter_code
_entity_poly.pdbx_strand_id
1 'polypeptide(L)'
;MERQMRPGSYDMRGEHRALLLCVRDKEKMKENRCGIEVDRQTMEKFFKRFGFQYHIVLDKTAQEMKQEVIDFRNGVNSSSGDISCVFVVTSSHGHRDVIIGADKKRLPVKDIIEPFGDELCRKMKGKPKIFIIDACRGSNRDTGVIFDSAADEKRSKEAMATKEYRSTRVPPCINDMLVAYAAMTDYVGVMDSTSGSHMIYNISQVFSSPDAAGEHLYNLFVKANAKMVANTIDVTVDEGKPTQRRECRKIIMTMESTLRKTLYLGKGSSSSFSLHLPPLEGSSSSFSLHLPPLEDSSSSFSLHLPPLEDSSSSFSLHLPPLEDSSSSCSTLPAP
;
A
#
# COMPACT_ATOMS: atom_id res chain seq x y z
N MET A 1 -29.31 -8.01 4.20
CA MET A 1 -28.87 -7.59 5.55
C MET A 1 -27.73 -6.58 5.39
N GLU A 2 -27.79 -5.40 6.00
CA GLU A 2 -26.74 -4.37 5.87
C GLU A 2 -25.50 -4.75 6.69
N ARG A 3 -24.34 -4.88 6.04
CA ARG A 3 -23.05 -5.20 6.68
C ARG A 3 -22.67 -4.12 7.70
N GLN A 4 -22.39 -4.54 8.93
CA GLN A 4 -22.06 -3.62 10.02
C GLN A 4 -20.64 -3.07 9.86
N MET A 5 -20.52 -1.75 9.67
CA MET A 5 -19.23 -1.05 9.51
C MET A 5 -18.44 -1.11 10.83
N ARG A 6 -17.12 -1.38 10.76
CA ARG A 6 -16.25 -1.31 11.95
C ARG A 6 -16.30 0.13 12.52
N PRO A 7 -16.66 0.32 13.80
CA PRO A 7 -16.64 1.64 14.41
C PRO A 7 -15.25 2.29 14.25
N GLY A 8 -15.21 3.54 13.78
CA GLY A 8 -13.94 4.25 13.56
C GLY A 8 -13.18 3.88 12.27
N SER A 9 -13.77 3.12 11.33
CA SER A 9 -13.19 2.89 10.00
C SER A 9 -13.84 3.74 8.89
N TYR A 10 -13.11 3.94 7.80
CA TYR A 10 -13.70 4.48 6.56
C TYR A 10 -14.67 3.46 5.95
N ASP A 11 -15.74 3.97 5.30
CA ASP A 11 -16.65 3.14 4.52
C ASP A 11 -16.03 2.83 3.16
N MET A 12 -15.69 1.56 2.94
CA MET A 12 -14.99 1.08 1.76
C MET A 12 -15.87 0.26 0.80
N ARG A 13 -17.20 0.32 0.98
CA ARG A 13 -18.18 -0.44 0.17
C ARG A 13 -18.37 0.10 -1.24
N GLY A 14 -18.11 1.40 -1.45
CA GLY A 14 -18.16 2.03 -2.76
C GLY A 14 -16.98 1.66 -3.66
N GLU A 15 -16.96 2.25 -4.85
CA GLU A 15 -15.92 2.00 -5.84
C GLU A 15 -14.57 2.55 -5.40
N HIS A 16 -13.50 1.84 -5.75
CA HIS A 16 -12.13 2.29 -5.52
C HIS A 16 -11.57 2.77 -6.87
N ARG A 17 -11.01 3.97 -6.92
CA ARG A 17 -10.46 4.57 -8.15
C ARG A 17 -8.94 4.72 -8.03
N ALA A 18 -8.21 4.41 -9.09
CA ALA A 18 -6.77 4.61 -9.11
C ALA A 18 -6.26 5.30 -10.38
N LEU A 19 -5.24 6.14 -10.23
CA LEU A 19 -4.46 6.71 -11.32
C LEU A 19 -3.00 6.30 -11.15
N LEU A 20 -2.40 5.75 -12.20
CA LEU A 20 -0.98 5.43 -12.24
C LEU A 20 -0.29 6.27 -13.32
N LEU A 21 0.70 7.05 -12.91
CA LEU A 21 1.51 7.90 -13.76
C LEU A 21 2.93 7.33 -13.86
N CYS A 22 3.31 6.79 -15.02
CA CYS A 22 4.66 6.25 -15.24
C CYS A 22 5.40 6.99 -16.36
N VAL A 23 6.69 7.28 -16.16
CA VAL A 23 7.55 7.85 -17.20
C VAL A 23 8.77 6.95 -17.36
N ARG A 24 8.73 6.06 -18.34
CA ARG A 24 9.72 5.03 -18.58
C ARG A 24 10.98 5.60 -19.22
N ASP A 25 12.11 5.00 -18.87
CA ASP A 25 13.37 5.28 -19.53
C ASP A 25 13.43 4.54 -20.88
N LYS A 26 13.43 5.31 -21.98
CA LYS A 26 13.42 4.77 -23.35
C LYS A 26 14.65 3.93 -23.68
N GLU A 27 15.81 4.23 -23.10
CA GLU A 27 17.03 3.45 -23.33
C GLU A 27 16.93 2.11 -22.61
N LYS A 28 16.57 2.14 -21.32
CA LYS A 28 16.37 0.92 -20.53
C LYS A 28 15.25 0.02 -21.07
N MET A 29 14.23 0.60 -21.70
CA MET A 29 13.18 -0.17 -22.37
C MET A 29 13.73 -0.99 -23.56
N LYS A 30 14.64 -0.43 -24.37
CA LYS A 30 15.25 -1.15 -25.50
C LYS A 30 16.12 -2.33 -25.03
N GLU A 31 16.68 -2.22 -23.83
CA GLU A 31 17.52 -3.24 -23.21
C GLU A 31 16.72 -4.26 -22.39
N ASN A 32 15.39 -4.17 -22.33
CA ASN A 32 14.53 -4.96 -21.44
C ASN A 32 14.92 -4.86 -19.95
N ARG A 33 15.36 -3.68 -19.51
CA ARG A 33 15.87 -3.38 -18.15
C ARG A 33 15.13 -2.23 -17.46
N CYS A 34 13.88 -1.98 -17.85
CA CYS A 34 13.11 -0.85 -17.34
C CYS A 34 12.36 -1.22 -16.04
N GLY A 35 12.92 -0.84 -14.88
CA GLY A 35 12.27 -1.04 -13.58
C GLY A 35 10.88 -0.38 -13.47
N ILE A 36 10.66 0.76 -14.12
CA ILE A 36 9.35 1.44 -14.15
C ILE A 36 8.27 0.58 -14.84
N GLU A 37 8.65 -0.24 -15.83
CA GLU A 37 7.72 -1.18 -16.46
C GLU A 37 7.35 -2.32 -15.50
N VAL A 38 8.29 -2.76 -14.66
CA VAL A 38 8.03 -3.73 -13.58
C VAL A 38 7.11 -3.13 -12.52
N ASP A 39 7.33 -1.87 -12.13
CA ASP A 39 6.45 -1.13 -11.22
C ASP A 39 5.03 -1.03 -11.77
N ARG A 40 4.91 -0.70 -13.07
CA ARG A 40 3.61 -0.62 -13.76
C ARG A 40 2.84 -1.93 -13.64
N GLN A 41 3.50 -3.05 -13.95
CA GLN A 41 2.89 -4.39 -13.87
C GLN A 41 2.55 -4.78 -12.44
N THR A 42 3.41 -4.42 -11.48
CA THR A 42 3.21 -4.69 -10.05
C THR A 42 1.99 -3.94 -9.52
N MET A 43 1.88 -2.65 -9.83
CA MET A 43 0.74 -1.83 -9.42
C MET A 43 -0.55 -2.24 -10.13
N GLU A 44 -0.49 -2.67 -11.39
CA GLU A 44 -1.65 -3.22 -12.09
C GLU A 44 -2.19 -4.47 -11.38
N LYS A 45 -1.31 -5.40 -10.96
CA LYS A 45 -1.71 -6.58 -10.17
C LYS A 45 -2.32 -6.18 -8.83
N PHE A 46 -1.72 -5.19 -8.15
CA PHE A 46 -2.24 -4.64 -6.90
C PHE A 46 -3.66 -4.07 -7.08
N PHE A 47 -3.88 -3.22 -8.09
CA PHE A 47 -5.17 -2.62 -8.36
C PHE A 47 -6.24 -3.68 -8.66
N LYS A 48 -5.91 -4.69 -9.47
CA LYS A 48 -6.79 -5.82 -9.74
C LYS A 48 -7.15 -6.59 -8.47
N ARG A 49 -6.16 -6.92 -7.64
CA ARG A 49 -6.35 -7.67 -6.39
C ARG A 49 -7.32 -6.97 -5.43
N PHE A 50 -7.21 -5.65 -5.30
CA PHE A 50 -8.07 -4.87 -4.40
C PHE A 50 -9.32 -4.29 -5.10
N GLY A 51 -9.58 -4.64 -6.36
CA GLY A 51 -10.80 -4.28 -7.06
C GLY A 51 -10.93 -2.80 -7.42
N PHE A 52 -9.80 -2.14 -7.70
CA PHE A 52 -9.77 -0.77 -8.19
C PHE A 52 -10.20 -0.69 -9.66
N GLN A 53 -10.95 0.35 -10.01
CA GLN A 53 -11.05 0.85 -11.37
C GLN A 53 -9.88 1.82 -11.60
N TYR A 54 -8.95 1.47 -12.49
CA TYR A 54 -7.68 2.18 -12.62
C TYR A 54 -7.43 2.70 -14.03
N HIS A 55 -6.74 3.84 -14.11
CA HIS A 55 -6.24 4.46 -15.35
C HIS A 55 -4.72 4.50 -15.33
N ILE A 56 -4.07 4.11 -16.42
CA ILE A 56 -2.61 4.09 -16.55
C ILE A 56 -2.18 5.10 -17.60
N VAL A 57 -1.31 6.03 -17.21
CA VAL A 57 -0.74 7.07 -18.06
C VAL A 57 0.75 6.79 -18.23
N LEU A 58 1.18 6.63 -19.48
CA LEU A 58 2.57 6.29 -19.82
C LEU A 58 3.22 7.41 -20.63
N ASP A 59 4.44 7.77 -20.24
CA ASP A 59 5.39 8.58 -21.03
C ASP A 59 4.83 9.91 -21.52
N LYS A 60 3.95 10.52 -20.71
CA LYS A 60 3.38 11.84 -20.96
C LYS A 60 4.33 12.97 -20.52
N THR A 61 4.21 14.12 -21.16
CA THR A 61 4.92 15.34 -20.73
C THR A 61 4.42 15.81 -19.37
N ALA A 62 5.19 16.64 -18.67
CA ALA A 62 4.77 17.18 -17.36
C ALA A 62 3.40 17.86 -17.42
N GLN A 63 3.12 18.61 -18.50
CA GLN A 63 1.84 19.30 -18.68
C GLN A 63 0.69 18.34 -18.98
N GLU A 64 0.91 17.32 -19.82
CA GLU A 64 -0.11 16.29 -20.08
C GLU A 64 -0.41 15.49 -18.81
N MET A 65 0.60 15.10 -18.03
CA MET A 65 0.40 14.40 -16.76
C MET A 65 -0.44 15.22 -15.79
N LYS A 66 -0.20 16.54 -15.69
CA LYS A 66 -1.03 17.45 -14.90
C LYS A 66 -2.48 17.44 -15.38
N GLN A 67 -2.71 17.43 -16.70
CA GLN A 67 -4.05 17.37 -17.26
C GLN A 67 -4.74 16.04 -16.95
N GLU A 68 -4.03 14.91 -17.05
CA GLU A 68 -4.55 13.58 -16.70
C GLU A 68 -4.98 13.50 -15.23
N VAL A 69 -4.24 14.15 -14.30
CA VAL A 69 -4.66 14.25 -12.90
C VAL A 69 -5.97 15.02 -12.78
N ILE A 70 -6.10 16.16 -13.47
CA ILE A 70 -7.31 17.00 -13.45
C ILE A 70 -8.50 16.22 -14.04
N ASP A 71 -8.29 15.51 -15.14
CA ASP A 71 -9.33 14.75 -15.84
C ASP A 71 -9.78 13.54 -15.03
N PHE A 72 -8.85 12.81 -14.42
CA PHE A 72 -9.17 11.73 -13.49
C PHE A 72 -9.98 12.24 -12.29
N ARG A 73 -9.57 13.37 -11.69
CA ARG A 73 -10.32 14.03 -10.61
C ARG A 73 -11.71 14.46 -11.06
N ASN A 74 -11.85 15.00 -12.28
CA ASN A 74 -13.14 15.36 -12.85
C ASN A 74 -14.04 14.12 -13.00
N GLY A 75 -13.49 13.00 -13.48
CA GLY A 75 -14.20 11.72 -13.56
C GLY A 75 -14.64 11.17 -12.20
N VAL A 76 -13.83 11.35 -11.15
CA VAL A 76 -14.22 11.04 -9.76
C VAL A 76 -15.42 11.90 -9.34
N ASN A 77 -15.39 13.21 -9.62
CA ASN A 77 -16.47 14.12 -9.24
C ASN A 77 -17.78 13.89 -10.00
N SER A 78 -17.69 13.54 -11.29
CA SER A 78 -18.87 13.32 -12.15
C SER A 78 -19.43 11.90 -12.06
N SER A 79 -18.74 10.98 -11.38
CA SER A 79 -19.22 9.61 -11.18
C SER A 79 -20.59 9.60 -10.50
N SER A 80 -21.53 8.86 -11.10
CA SER A 80 -22.85 8.60 -10.53
C SER A 80 -22.79 7.65 -9.33
N GLY A 81 -21.89 6.65 -9.36
CA GLY A 81 -21.66 5.71 -8.27
C GLY A 81 -21.00 6.32 -7.05
N ASP A 82 -21.09 5.65 -5.89
CA ASP A 82 -20.33 6.05 -4.72
C ASP A 82 -18.87 5.62 -4.86
N ILE A 83 -17.94 6.53 -4.59
CA ILE A 83 -16.48 6.26 -4.63
C ILE A 83 -16.00 6.30 -3.19
N SER A 84 -15.44 5.20 -2.68
CA SER A 84 -14.97 5.08 -1.31
C SER A 84 -13.54 5.53 -1.12
N CYS A 85 -12.67 5.36 -2.11
CA CYS A 85 -11.26 5.73 -2.00
C CYS A 85 -10.66 6.10 -3.37
N VAL A 86 -9.60 6.91 -3.32
CA VAL A 86 -8.77 7.23 -4.49
C VAL A 86 -7.32 6.92 -4.18
N PHE A 87 -6.63 6.28 -5.13
CA PHE A 87 -5.18 6.11 -5.16
C PHE A 87 -4.59 6.89 -6.33
N VAL A 88 -3.52 7.63 -6.10
CA VAL A 88 -2.71 8.23 -7.18
C VAL A 88 -1.27 7.83 -6.96
N VAL A 89 -0.70 7.16 -7.96
CA VAL A 89 0.62 6.52 -7.88
C VAL A 89 1.48 7.07 -8.98
N THR A 90 2.71 7.46 -8.66
CA THR A 90 3.70 7.93 -9.64
C THR A 90 4.90 7.00 -9.60
N SER A 91 5.43 6.58 -10.75
CA SER A 91 6.75 5.93 -10.88
C SER A 91 7.53 6.64 -11.98
N SER A 92 8.44 7.54 -11.57
CA SER A 92 9.23 8.39 -12.46
C SER A 92 10.54 8.83 -11.81
N HIS A 93 11.44 9.40 -12.59
CA HIS A 93 12.48 10.26 -12.03
C HIS A 93 11.86 11.45 -11.29
N GLY A 94 12.62 11.99 -10.35
CA GLY A 94 12.18 13.16 -9.58
C GLY A 94 13.34 13.95 -9.02
N HIS A 95 12.95 15.00 -8.34
CA HIS A 95 13.79 15.73 -7.39
C HIS A 95 12.89 16.17 -6.23
N ARG A 96 13.42 16.92 -5.27
CA ARG A 96 12.64 17.52 -4.17
C ARG A 96 11.29 18.07 -4.66
N ASP A 97 10.22 17.42 -4.21
CA ASP A 97 8.79 17.73 -4.43
C ASP A 97 8.38 17.91 -5.91
N VAL A 98 9.08 17.26 -6.84
CA VAL A 98 8.75 17.25 -8.27
C VAL A 98 8.93 15.86 -8.88
N ILE A 99 8.08 15.51 -9.83
CA ILE A 99 8.30 14.38 -10.74
C ILE A 99 8.68 14.88 -12.13
N ILE A 100 9.42 14.08 -12.90
CA ILE A 100 9.91 14.46 -14.22
C ILE A 100 9.03 13.83 -15.31
N GLY A 101 8.52 14.65 -16.23
CA GLY A 101 7.77 14.20 -17.40
C GLY A 101 8.66 13.64 -18.51
N ALA A 102 8.07 13.05 -19.55
CA ALA A 102 8.80 12.52 -20.70
C ALA A 102 9.57 13.60 -21.49
N ASP A 103 9.13 14.86 -21.40
CA ASP A 103 9.81 16.06 -21.91
C ASP A 103 10.92 16.58 -21.01
N LYS A 104 11.28 15.83 -19.96
CA LYS A 104 12.28 16.18 -18.95
C LYS A 104 11.94 17.44 -18.15
N LYS A 105 10.70 17.95 -18.24
CA LYS A 105 10.21 19.06 -17.43
C LYS A 105 9.69 18.57 -16.08
N ARG A 106 9.60 19.49 -15.13
CA ARG A 106 9.19 19.23 -13.75
C ARG A 106 7.69 19.42 -13.60
N LEU A 107 7.02 18.45 -12.99
CA LEU A 107 5.66 18.54 -12.48
C LEU A 107 5.72 18.59 -10.94
N PRO A 108 5.32 19.69 -10.29
CA PRO A 108 5.25 19.76 -8.83
C PRO A 108 4.33 18.70 -8.25
N VAL A 109 4.74 18.02 -7.18
CA VAL A 109 3.91 17.02 -6.47
C VAL A 109 2.63 17.65 -5.92
N LYS A 110 2.67 18.93 -5.52
CA LYS A 110 1.46 19.67 -5.11
C LYS A 110 0.39 19.73 -6.21
N ASP A 111 0.79 19.83 -7.48
CA ASP A 111 -0.14 19.89 -8.62
C ASP A 111 -0.82 18.52 -8.86
N ILE A 112 -0.30 17.44 -8.26
CA ILE A 112 -0.90 16.10 -8.27
C ILE A 112 -1.87 15.94 -7.10
N ILE A 113 -1.52 16.49 -5.94
CA ILE A 113 -2.23 16.27 -4.67
C ILE A 113 -3.37 17.27 -4.45
N GLU A 114 -3.13 18.57 -4.65
CA GLU A 114 -4.09 19.66 -4.40
C GLU A 114 -5.43 19.50 -5.14
N PRO A 115 -5.50 18.97 -6.38
CA PRO A 115 -6.78 18.74 -7.06
C PRO A 115 -7.78 17.88 -6.27
N PHE A 116 -7.31 17.06 -5.33
CA PHE A 116 -8.14 16.19 -4.49
C PHE A 116 -8.55 16.80 -3.14
N GLY A 117 -8.25 18.08 -2.90
CA GLY A 117 -8.76 18.80 -1.73
C GLY A 117 -10.30 18.85 -1.67
N ASP A 118 -10.87 19.01 -0.47
CA ASP A 118 -12.32 18.88 -0.21
C ASP A 118 -13.19 19.82 -1.08
N GLU A 119 -12.68 20.99 -1.46
CA GLU A 119 -13.38 21.95 -2.32
C GLU A 119 -13.39 21.55 -3.80
N LEU A 120 -12.25 21.02 -4.27
CA LEU A 120 -12.03 20.66 -5.67
C LEU A 120 -12.53 19.25 -5.99
N CYS A 121 -12.49 18.33 -5.03
CA CYS A 121 -12.93 16.93 -5.19
C CYS A 121 -14.00 16.57 -4.15
N ARG A 122 -15.18 17.18 -4.28
CA ARG A 122 -16.29 17.04 -3.31
C ARG A 122 -16.72 15.59 -3.08
N LYS A 123 -16.63 14.71 -4.10
CA LYS A 123 -16.96 13.28 -3.99
C LYS A 123 -16.08 12.55 -2.95
N MET A 124 -14.89 13.08 -2.69
CA MET A 124 -13.88 12.52 -1.78
C MET A 124 -13.82 13.22 -0.40
N LYS A 125 -14.77 14.11 -0.09
CA LYS A 125 -14.85 14.75 1.23
C LYS A 125 -15.14 13.70 2.29
N GLY A 126 -14.32 13.65 3.34
CA GLY A 126 -14.45 12.64 4.41
C GLY A 126 -13.99 11.22 4.03
N LYS A 127 -13.38 11.06 2.85
CA LYS A 127 -12.97 9.76 2.29
C LYS A 127 -11.46 9.71 2.04
N PRO A 128 -10.84 8.53 2.15
CA PRO A 128 -9.39 8.39 2.05
C PRO A 128 -8.86 8.67 0.64
N LYS A 129 -7.80 9.48 0.58
CA LYS A 129 -7.04 9.85 -0.62
C LYS A 129 -5.58 9.44 -0.42
N ILE A 130 -5.12 8.46 -1.17
CA ILE A 130 -3.80 7.83 -0.97
C ILE A 130 -2.89 8.19 -2.14
N PHE A 131 -1.70 8.69 -1.84
CA PHE A 131 -0.69 9.07 -2.82
C PHE A 131 0.57 8.26 -2.58
N ILE A 132 1.05 7.57 -3.61
CA ILE A 132 2.34 6.87 -3.59
C ILE A 132 3.25 7.58 -4.58
N ILE A 133 4.18 8.37 -4.08
CA ILE A 133 5.09 9.19 -4.86
C ILE A 133 6.44 8.48 -4.96
N ASP A 134 6.55 7.58 -5.94
CA ASP A 134 7.79 6.89 -6.26
C ASP A 134 8.65 7.72 -7.21
N ALA A 135 9.47 8.57 -6.61
CA ALA A 135 10.40 9.46 -7.29
C ALA A 135 11.51 9.89 -6.33
N CYS A 136 12.71 10.15 -6.85
CA CYS A 136 13.79 10.74 -6.05
C CYS A 136 13.36 12.09 -5.46
N ARG A 137 13.72 12.38 -4.21
CA ARG A 137 13.44 13.66 -3.55
C ARG A 137 14.67 14.55 -3.39
N GLY A 138 15.76 14.19 -4.04
CA GLY A 138 17.00 14.96 -4.13
C GLY A 138 18.13 14.09 -4.66
N SER A 139 19.36 14.47 -4.33
CA SER A 139 20.58 13.84 -4.86
C SER A 139 21.46 13.21 -3.77
N ASN A 140 21.09 13.33 -2.49
CA ASN A 140 21.84 12.76 -1.38
C ASN A 140 21.68 11.24 -1.37
N ARG A 141 22.76 10.54 -1.02
CA ARG A 141 22.81 9.08 -0.88
C ARG A 141 22.96 8.75 0.60
N ASP A 142 22.11 7.88 1.12
CA ASP A 142 22.23 7.38 2.49
C ASP A 142 23.13 6.15 2.48
N THR A 143 24.33 6.27 3.06
CA THR A 143 25.27 5.16 3.22
C THR A 143 24.94 4.28 4.43
N GLY A 144 23.94 4.67 5.24
CA GLY A 144 23.70 4.14 6.56
C GLY A 144 24.78 4.57 7.55
N VAL A 145 24.52 4.26 8.83
CA VAL A 145 25.50 4.33 9.91
C VAL A 145 25.75 2.91 10.38
N ILE A 146 27.02 2.50 10.47
CA ILE A 146 27.39 1.27 11.17
C ILE A 146 27.18 1.59 12.66
N PHE A 147 26.23 0.90 13.31
CA PHE A 147 26.00 1.03 14.74
C PHE A 147 27.15 0.39 15.51
N ASP A 148 28.28 1.10 15.58
CA ASP A 148 29.23 0.94 16.68
C ASP A 148 28.82 1.91 17.78
N SER A 149 28.57 1.37 18.96
CA SER A 149 28.14 2.11 20.14
C SER A 149 29.24 3.07 20.63
N ALA A 150 29.28 4.29 20.09
CA ALA A 150 29.80 5.49 20.76
C ALA A 150 29.49 6.73 19.90
N ALA A 151 29.14 7.81 20.60
CA ALA A 151 28.70 9.12 20.11
C ALA A 151 29.46 9.70 18.90
N ASP A 152 28.76 10.48 18.07
CA ASP A 152 29.26 11.79 17.67
C ASP A 152 28.12 12.75 17.28
N GLU A 153 27.93 13.81 18.08
CA GLU A 153 27.07 14.94 17.76
C GLU A 153 27.84 15.95 16.90
N LYS A 154 27.57 15.98 15.60
CA LYS A 154 27.89 17.16 14.77
C LYS A 154 26.67 17.66 14.02
N ARG A 155 26.08 18.71 14.58
CA ARG A 155 24.99 19.50 14.04
C ARG A 155 25.47 20.25 12.77
N SER A 156 24.98 19.85 11.60
CA SER A 156 25.21 20.57 10.34
C SER A 156 24.21 21.73 10.17
N LYS A 157 24.62 22.75 9.41
CA LYS A 157 23.93 24.04 9.24
C LYS A 157 22.68 23.91 8.35
N GLU A 158 21.56 23.41 8.89
CA GLU A 158 20.31 23.19 8.13
C GLU A 158 19.25 24.31 8.26
N ALA A 159 19.53 25.38 9.00
CA ALA A 159 18.51 26.38 9.37
C ALA A 159 18.00 27.28 8.22
N MET A 160 18.75 27.44 7.12
CA MET A 160 18.37 28.32 5.99
C MET A 160 17.46 27.63 4.96
N ALA A 161 17.51 26.30 4.83
CA ALA A 161 16.68 25.53 3.89
C ALA A 161 15.20 25.41 4.35
N THR A 162 14.95 25.63 5.65
CA THR A 162 13.64 25.45 6.28
C THR A 162 12.57 26.48 5.90
N LYS A 163 12.94 27.64 5.34
CA LYS A 163 12.00 28.73 5.03
C LYS A 163 11.35 28.56 3.66
N GLU A 164 12.14 28.19 2.65
CA GLU A 164 11.66 27.86 1.29
C GLU A 164 10.92 26.52 1.28
N TYR A 165 11.38 25.55 2.09
CA TYR A 165 10.75 24.25 2.31
C TYR A 165 9.29 24.33 2.80
N ARG A 166 8.94 25.34 3.60
CA ARG A 166 7.54 25.54 4.04
C ARG A 166 6.60 25.97 2.91
N SER A 167 7.12 26.55 1.83
CA SER A 167 6.32 27.05 0.70
C SER A 167 6.00 25.99 -0.36
N THR A 168 6.72 24.85 -0.37
CA THR A 168 6.51 23.75 -1.33
C THR A 168 5.75 22.56 -0.74
N ARG A 169 5.57 22.52 0.58
CA ARG A 169 4.71 21.51 1.23
C ARG A 169 3.29 21.63 0.69
N VAL A 170 2.65 20.47 0.53
CA VAL A 170 1.20 20.37 0.34
C VAL A 170 0.54 21.15 1.50
N PRO A 171 -0.39 22.07 1.22
CA PRO A 171 -1.08 22.81 2.27
C PRO A 171 -1.68 21.84 3.31
N PRO A 172 -1.63 22.15 4.62
CA PRO A 172 -2.16 21.28 5.69
C PRO A 172 -3.69 21.05 5.64
N CYS A 173 -4.38 21.49 4.58
CA CYS A 173 -5.83 21.50 4.47
C CYS A 173 -6.44 20.30 3.72
N ILE A 174 -5.64 19.33 3.22
CA ILE A 174 -6.21 18.10 2.64
C ILE A 174 -6.45 17.07 3.75
N ASN A 175 -7.72 16.96 4.14
CA ASN A 175 -8.19 15.98 5.12
C ASN A 175 -8.20 14.56 4.54
N ASP A 176 -8.07 13.56 5.41
CA ASP A 176 -8.21 12.14 5.03
C ASP A 176 -7.22 11.71 3.95
N MET A 177 -5.96 12.14 4.07
CA MET A 177 -4.90 11.83 3.11
C MET A 177 -3.81 10.95 3.73
N LEU A 178 -3.19 10.10 2.91
CA LEU A 178 -1.90 9.49 3.19
C LEU A 178 -1.00 9.68 1.98
N VAL A 179 0.21 10.20 2.18
CA VAL A 179 1.24 10.30 1.14
C VAL A 179 2.43 9.48 1.58
N ALA A 180 2.85 8.53 0.74
CA ALA A 180 4.07 7.77 0.90
C ALA A 180 5.08 8.20 -0.17
N TYR A 181 6.30 8.52 0.25
CA TYR A 181 7.40 8.90 -0.63
C TYR A 181 8.52 7.86 -0.57
N ALA A 182 9.12 7.54 -1.71
CA ALA A 182 10.17 6.53 -1.82
C ALA A 182 11.47 6.84 -1.05
N ALA A 183 11.67 8.10 -0.68
CA ALA A 183 12.85 8.57 0.04
C ALA A 183 12.51 9.71 1.01
N MET A 184 13.39 9.96 1.97
CA MET A 184 13.38 11.22 2.73
C MET A 184 13.62 12.42 1.80
N THR A 185 13.18 13.61 2.21
CA THR A 185 13.49 14.86 1.52
C THR A 185 15.01 14.97 1.31
N ASP A 186 15.43 15.31 0.09
CA ASP A 186 16.82 15.40 -0.37
C ASP A 186 17.53 14.10 -0.70
N TYR A 187 16.94 12.94 -0.40
CA TYR A 187 17.54 11.64 -0.68
C TYR A 187 17.02 11.02 -1.98
N VAL A 188 17.84 10.14 -2.55
CA VAL A 188 17.57 9.38 -3.77
C VAL A 188 16.70 8.15 -3.46
N GLY A 189 15.65 7.95 -4.26
CA GLY A 189 14.92 6.68 -4.31
C GLY A 189 15.70 5.68 -5.17
N VAL A 190 15.74 4.41 -4.77
CA VAL A 190 16.51 3.38 -5.49
C VAL A 190 15.56 2.52 -6.33
N MET A 191 16.00 2.25 -7.56
CA MET A 191 15.28 1.46 -8.54
C MET A 191 16.17 0.35 -9.08
N ASP A 192 15.62 -0.86 -9.16
CA ASP A 192 16.25 -2.02 -9.79
C ASP A 192 15.59 -2.31 -11.14
N SER A 193 16.40 -2.72 -12.12
CA SER A 193 15.93 -3.00 -13.48
C SER A 193 15.05 -4.24 -13.60
N THR A 194 15.17 -5.18 -12.66
CA THR A 194 14.53 -6.50 -12.68
C THR A 194 13.34 -6.57 -11.76
N SER A 195 13.42 -5.98 -10.56
CA SER A 195 12.35 -5.99 -9.56
C SER A 195 11.54 -4.70 -9.47
N GLY A 196 11.95 -3.63 -10.17
CA GLY A 196 11.32 -2.32 -10.06
C GLY A 196 11.84 -1.50 -8.89
N SER A 197 11.10 -0.48 -8.46
CA SER A 197 11.48 0.33 -7.32
C SER A 197 11.35 -0.43 -6.01
N HIS A 198 12.27 -0.16 -5.08
CA HIS A 198 12.21 -0.82 -3.78
C HIS A 198 10.95 -0.46 -2.99
N MET A 199 10.40 0.75 -3.16
CA MET A 199 9.17 1.12 -2.48
C MET A 199 7.99 0.29 -3.00
N ILE A 200 7.75 0.28 -4.32
CA ILE A 200 6.63 -0.46 -4.92
C ILE A 200 6.80 -1.96 -4.71
N TYR A 201 8.02 -2.48 -4.85
CA TYR A 201 8.33 -3.87 -4.57
C TYR A 201 7.96 -4.24 -3.12
N ASN A 202 8.47 -3.53 -2.11
CA ASN A 202 8.22 -3.88 -0.71
C ASN A 202 6.75 -3.69 -0.31
N ILE A 203 6.07 -2.67 -0.83
CA ILE A 203 4.62 -2.53 -0.71
C ILE A 203 3.95 -3.78 -1.28
N SER A 204 4.25 -4.16 -2.53
CA SER A 204 3.62 -5.32 -3.16
C SER A 204 3.82 -6.63 -2.37
N GLN A 205 5.00 -6.82 -1.76
CA GLN A 205 5.30 -7.99 -0.94
C GLN A 205 4.44 -8.05 0.32
N VAL A 206 4.25 -6.92 1.01
CA VAL A 206 3.42 -6.87 2.21
C VAL A 206 1.94 -7.06 1.87
N PHE A 207 1.48 -6.39 0.81
CA PHE A 207 0.08 -6.44 0.39
C PHE A 207 -0.30 -7.76 -0.31
N SER A 208 0.68 -8.59 -0.67
CA SER A 208 0.44 -9.94 -1.18
C SER A 208 0.05 -10.94 -0.08
N SER A 209 0.31 -10.60 1.20
CA SER A 209 -0.11 -11.43 2.34
C SER A 209 -1.63 -11.63 2.37
N PRO A 210 -2.14 -12.83 2.71
CA PRO A 210 -3.58 -13.07 2.89
C PRO A 210 -4.23 -12.08 3.88
N ASP A 211 -3.53 -11.74 4.96
CA ASP A 211 -4.05 -10.90 6.03
C ASP A 211 -4.09 -9.40 5.68
N ALA A 212 -3.42 -9.00 4.58
CA ALA A 212 -3.29 -7.58 4.22
C ALA A 212 -4.64 -6.88 4.02
N ALA A 213 -5.66 -7.63 3.59
CA ALA A 213 -7.02 -7.12 3.41
C ALA A 213 -7.65 -6.65 4.74
N GLY A 214 -7.31 -7.31 5.85
CA GLY A 214 -7.88 -7.06 7.19
C GLY A 214 -7.07 -6.10 8.05
N GLU A 215 -5.93 -5.61 7.57
CA GLU A 215 -5.01 -4.75 8.31
C GLU A 215 -5.13 -3.27 7.93
N HIS A 216 -4.91 -2.39 8.90
CA HIS A 216 -4.95 -0.96 8.65
C HIS A 216 -3.85 -0.57 7.65
N LEU A 217 -4.24 0.14 6.58
CA LEU A 217 -3.35 0.56 5.50
C LEU A 217 -2.03 1.15 6.01
N TYR A 218 -2.07 2.03 7.00
CA TYR A 218 -0.86 2.65 7.55
C TYR A 218 0.14 1.61 8.08
N ASN A 219 -0.34 0.56 8.75
CA ASN A 219 0.50 -0.52 9.27
C ASN A 219 1.15 -1.33 8.15
N LEU A 220 0.46 -1.51 7.02
CA LEU A 220 1.03 -2.19 5.85
C LEU A 220 2.20 -1.38 5.27
N PHE A 221 2.08 -0.05 5.20
CA PHE A 221 3.21 0.81 4.79
C PHE A 221 4.34 0.79 5.83
N VAL A 222 4.05 0.75 7.13
CA VAL A 222 5.07 0.56 8.18
C VAL A 222 5.83 -0.75 7.99
N LYS A 223 5.13 -1.87 7.74
CA LYS A 223 5.74 -3.17 7.45
C LYS A 223 6.60 -3.12 6.18
N ALA A 224 6.13 -2.43 5.15
CA ALA A 224 6.90 -2.26 3.92
C ALA A 224 8.18 -1.43 4.16
N ASN A 225 8.09 -0.39 4.99
CA ASN A 225 9.25 0.41 5.40
C ASN A 225 10.25 -0.42 6.22
N ALA A 226 9.78 -1.24 7.15
CA ALA A 226 10.64 -2.13 7.93
C ALA A 226 11.42 -3.09 7.01
N LYS A 227 10.76 -3.66 5.98
CA LYS A 227 11.44 -4.49 4.97
C LYS A 227 12.47 -3.71 4.15
N MET A 228 12.18 -2.46 3.78
CA MET A 228 13.13 -1.60 3.07
C MET A 228 14.39 -1.32 3.91
N VAL A 229 14.22 -0.94 5.18
CA VAL A 229 15.31 -0.55 6.08
C VAL A 229 16.17 -1.74 6.52
N ALA A 230 15.56 -2.92 6.66
CA ALA A 230 16.27 -4.14 7.04
C ALA A 230 17.34 -4.55 6.01
N ASN A 231 17.11 -4.26 4.73
CA ASN A 231 18.02 -4.62 3.66
C ASN A 231 19.01 -3.48 3.35
N THR A 232 20.24 -3.83 3.01
CA THR A 232 21.20 -2.93 2.37
C THR A 232 21.23 -3.22 0.88
N ILE A 233 21.36 -2.18 0.06
CA ILE A 233 21.42 -2.34 -1.39
C ILE A 233 22.85 -2.06 -1.83
N ASP A 234 23.46 -3.05 -2.48
CA ASP A 234 24.72 -2.85 -3.17
C ASP A 234 24.44 -2.23 -4.53
N VAL A 235 24.84 -0.97 -4.70
CA VAL A 235 24.75 -0.26 -5.98
C VAL A 235 26.12 -0.26 -6.64
N THR A 236 26.19 -0.76 -7.87
CA THR A 236 27.39 -0.60 -8.70
C THR A 236 27.49 0.85 -9.14
N VAL A 237 28.58 1.50 -8.75
CA VAL A 237 28.98 2.83 -9.19
C VAL A 237 30.01 2.66 -10.30
N ASP A 238 29.90 3.50 -11.33
CA ASP A 238 30.73 3.46 -12.53
C ASP A 238 30.51 2.22 -13.42
N GLU A 239 29.24 1.83 -13.62
CA GLU A 239 28.90 0.83 -14.66
C GLU A 239 29.52 1.21 -16.00
N GLY A 240 30.29 0.27 -16.58
CA GLY A 240 31.01 0.46 -17.84
C GLY A 240 32.45 1.01 -17.72
N LYS A 241 32.95 1.33 -16.51
CA LYS A 241 34.36 1.67 -16.29
C LYS A 241 35.20 0.46 -15.82
N PRO A 242 36.53 0.47 -16.00
CA PRO A 242 37.40 -0.65 -15.61
C PRO A 242 37.40 -0.96 -14.11
N THR A 243 37.23 0.07 -13.28
CA THR A 243 37.13 -0.05 -11.82
C THR A 243 35.68 0.18 -11.39
N GLN A 244 34.90 -0.89 -11.35
CA GLN A 244 33.56 -0.87 -10.77
C GLN A 244 33.68 -0.80 -9.25
N ARG A 245 32.96 0.14 -8.62
CA ARG A 245 32.93 0.27 -7.16
C ARG A 245 31.54 -0.11 -6.68
N ARG A 246 31.45 -0.87 -5.59
CA ARG A 246 30.17 -1.16 -4.92
C ARG A 246 29.98 -0.18 -3.77
N GLU A 247 28.88 0.56 -3.80
CA GLU A 247 28.43 1.39 -2.70
C GLU A 247 27.24 0.70 -2.02
N CYS A 248 27.34 0.45 -0.72
CA CYS A 248 26.20 0.06 0.09
C CYS A 248 25.31 1.29 0.35
N ARG A 249 24.01 1.14 0.10
CA ARG A 249 23.00 2.17 0.36
C ARG A 249 21.90 1.68 1.27
N LYS A 250 21.45 2.56 2.15
CA LYS A 250 20.21 2.41 2.89
C LYS A 250 19.10 3.15 2.18
N ILE A 251 17.89 2.62 2.30
CA ILE A 251 16.67 3.20 1.74
C ILE A 251 15.59 3.20 2.79
N ILE A 252 14.83 4.28 2.83
CA ILE A 252 13.75 4.49 3.79
C ILE A 252 12.63 5.25 3.12
N MET A 253 11.38 4.80 3.28
CA MET A 253 10.23 5.56 2.83
C MET A 253 9.83 6.57 3.91
N THR A 254 9.20 7.67 3.49
CA THR A 254 8.57 8.63 4.41
C THR A 254 7.08 8.69 4.17
N MET A 255 6.32 8.86 5.25
CA MET A 255 4.86 8.89 5.20
C MET A 255 4.33 10.15 5.88
N GLU A 256 3.39 10.82 5.24
CA GLU A 256 2.65 11.95 5.80
C GLU A 256 1.16 11.58 5.80
N SER A 257 0.49 11.67 6.96
CA SER A 257 -0.91 11.27 7.08
C SER A 257 -1.77 12.28 7.82
N THR A 258 -2.96 12.52 7.25
CA THR A 258 -4.09 13.22 7.86
C THR A 258 -5.33 12.31 7.92
N LEU A 259 -5.13 10.99 7.83
CA LEU A 259 -6.20 10.01 8.02
C LEU A 259 -6.77 10.14 9.44
N ARG A 260 -8.09 10.08 9.56
CA ARG A 260 -8.83 10.24 10.83
C ARG A 260 -9.50 8.95 11.30
N LYS A 261 -9.44 7.91 10.48
CA LYS A 261 -10.09 6.62 10.68
C LYS A 261 -9.20 5.51 10.19
N THR A 262 -9.40 4.31 10.69
CA THR A 262 -8.72 3.13 10.14
C THR A 262 -9.24 2.84 8.73
N LEU A 263 -8.31 2.58 7.81
CA LEU A 263 -8.56 2.23 6.42
C LEU A 263 -8.15 0.78 6.17
N TYR A 264 -9.06 -0.02 5.61
CA TYR A 264 -8.83 -1.41 5.21
C TYR A 264 -9.19 -1.55 3.73
N LEU A 265 -8.30 -2.11 2.89
CA LEU A 265 -8.55 -2.25 1.45
C LEU A 265 -9.31 -3.52 1.08
N GLY A 266 -9.35 -4.50 2.00
CA GLY A 266 -10.20 -5.67 1.82
C GLY A 266 -11.64 -5.23 1.64
N LYS A 267 -12.23 -5.55 0.49
CA LYS A 267 -13.66 -5.82 0.47
C LYS A 267 -13.83 -6.95 1.47
N GLY A 268 -14.73 -6.83 2.44
CA GLY A 268 -15.01 -7.93 3.37
C GLY A 268 -15.52 -9.12 2.56
N SER A 269 -14.62 -9.97 2.09
CA SER A 269 -14.89 -11.09 1.19
C SER A 269 -14.31 -12.33 1.83
N SER A 270 -15.20 -13.29 2.14
CA SER A 270 -14.91 -14.62 2.69
C SER A 270 -14.02 -14.61 3.92
N SER A 271 -14.65 -14.54 5.10
CA SER A 271 -13.98 -14.91 6.34
C SER A 271 -13.83 -16.43 6.38
N SER A 272 -12.71 -16.93 5.86
CA SER A 272 -12.25 -18.28 6.19
C SER A 272 -11.38 -18.19 7.44
N PHE A 273 -11.83 -18.82 8.52
CA PHE A 273 -11.06 -18.95 9.75
C PHE A 273 -11.07 -20.42 10.18
N SER A 274 -9.91 -20.89 10.65
CA SER A 274 -9.72 -22.23 11.18
C SER A 274 -9.52 -22.13 12.69
N LEU A 275 -10.28 -22.91 13.45
CA LEU A 275 -10.14 -22.96 14.91
C LEU A 275 -9.52 -24.31 15.29
N HIS A 276 -8.36 -24.27 15.94
CA HIS A 276 -7.72 -25.46 16.51
C HIS A 276 -7.96 -25.47 18.01
N LEU A 277 -8.75 -26.44 18.49
CA LEU A 277 -8.98 -26.61 19.92
C LEU A 277 -7.90 -27.53 20.50
N PRO A 278 -7.32 -27.19 21.66
CA PRO A 278 -6.42 -28.11 22.37
C PRO A 278 -7.20 -29.34 22.90
N PRO A 279 -6.52 -30.47 23.19
CA PRO A 279 -7.12 -31.62 23.86
C PRO A 279 -7.78 -31.18 25.17
N LEU A 280 -9.00 -31.66 25.42
CA LEU A 280 -9.70 -31.38 26.66
C LEU A 280 -9.24 -32.39 27.72
N GLU A 281 -8.60 -31.91 28.78
CA GLU A 281 -8.21 -32.75 29.92
C GLU A 281 -9.29 -32.67 31.02
N GLY A 282 -9.98 -33.79 31.29
CA GLY A 282 -10.91 -33.95 32.42
C GLY A 282 -12.22 -34.65 32.10
N SER A 283 -12.74 -35.44 33.06
CA SER A 283 -13.85 -36.40 32.90
C SER A 283 -15.25 -35.79 32.62
N SER A 284 -15.35 -34.49 32.37
CA SER A 284 -16.63 -33.79 32.12
C SER A 284 -16.48 -32.44 31.43
N SER A 285 -15.45 -32.26 30.60
CA SER A 285 -15.21 -31.00 29.87
C SER A 285 -16.13 -30.86 28.67
N SER A 286 -16.85 -29.74 28.58
CA SER A 286 -17.64 -29.34 27.41
C SER A 286 -17.27 -27.94 26.97
N PHE A 287 -17.30 -27.70 25.66
CA PHE A 287 -17.09 -26.37 25.06
C PHE A 287 -18.17 -26.12 24.01
N SER A 288 -18.70 -24.90 23.97
CA SER A 288 -19.69 -24.47 22.99
C SER A 288 -19.13 -23.34 22.16
N LEU A 289 -19.05 -23.53 20.85
CA LEU A 289 -18.61 -22.51 19.90
C LEU A 289 -19.83 -21.92 19.21
N HIS A 290 -20.06 -20.63 19.39
CA HIS A 290 -21.09 -19.89 18.65
C HIS A 290 -20.44 -19.14 17.49
N LEU A 291 -20.79 -19.53 16.27
CA LEU A 291 -20.30 -18.86 15.08
C LEU A 291 -21.29 -17.77 14.63
N PRO A 292 -20.82 -16.59 14.21
CA PRO A 292 -21.69 -15.63 13.55
C PRO A 292 -22.14 -16.17 12.17
N PRO A 293 -23.24 -15.64 11.60
CA PRO A 293 -23.70 -16.02 10.25
C PRO A 293 -22.58 -15.82 9.21
N LEU A 294 -22.39 -16.80 8.34
CA LEU A 294 -21.48 -16.69 7.19
C LEU A 294 -22.20 -15.91 6.09
N GLU A 295 -21.74 -14.68 5.83
CA GLU A 295 -22.47 -13.70 5.00
C GLU A 295 -22.23 -13.82 3.48
N ASP A 296 -21.27 -14.64 3.04
CA ASP A 296 -20.93 -14.83 1.61
C ASP A 296 -20.90 -16.31 1.23
N SER A 297 -21.37 -16.64 0.02
CA SER A 297 -21.37 -18.00 -0.57
C SER A 297 -19.99 -18.64 -0.78
N SER A 298 -18.91 -17.87 -0.59
CA SER A 298 -17.52 -18.33 -0.61
C SER A 298 -16.88 -18.40 0.79
N SER A 299 -17.64 -18.13 1.85
CA SER A 299 -17.18 -18.25 3.23
C SER A 299 -17.11 -19.72 3.63
N SER A 300 -16.03 -20.11 4.28
CA SER A 300 -15.86 -21.47 4.79
C SER A 300 -15.38 -21.43 6.23
N PHE A 301 -15.85 -22.39 7.02
CA PHE A 301 -15.37 -22.59 8.38
C PHE A 301 -14.83 -24.01 8.49
N SER A 302 -13.69 -24.16 9.16
CA SER A 302 -13.09 -25.47 9.43
C SER A 302 -12.81 -25.60 10.92
N LEU A 303 -13.36 -26.64 11.53
CA LEU A 303 -13.13 -27.01 12.92
C LEU A 303 -12.35 -28.31 12.95
N HIS A 304 -11.17 -28.30 13.56
CA HIS A 304 -10.42 -29.52 13.84
C HIS A 304 -10.62 -29.89 15.31
N LEU A 305 -11.23 -31.05 15.55
CA LEU A 305 -11.47 -31.58 16.89
C LEU A 305 -10.46 -32.69 17.18
N PRO A 306 -9.81 -32.69 18.37
CA PRO A 306 -9.07 -33.85 18.83
C PRO A 306 -10.02 -35.04 19.07
N PRO A 307 -9.53 -36.29 19.05
CA PRO A 307 -10.32 -37.47 19.41
C PRO A 307 -10.89 -37.35 20.82
N LEU A 308 -12.16 -37.71 21.00
CA LEU A 308 -12.79 -37.80 22.32
C LEU A 308 -12.32 -39.08 23.00
N GLU A 309 -11.55 -38.98 24.09
CA GLU A 309 -10.99 -40.14 24.79
C GLU A 309 -11.98 -40.78 25.79
N ASP A 310 -12.94 -40.00 26.31
CA ASP A 310 -13.90 -40.43 27.34
C ASP A 310 -15.36 -40.41 26.88
N SER A 311 -16.15 -41.41 27.29
CA SER A 311 -17.57 -41.56 26.93
C SER A 311 -18.51 -40.48 27.48
N SER A 312 -18.03 -39.61 28.37
CA SER A 312 -18.77 -38.46 28.94
C SER A 312 -18.46 -37.13 28.24
N SER A 313 -17.49 -37.12 27.32
CA SER A 313 -17.10 -35.92 26.60
C SER A 313 -18.01 -35.71 25.38
N SER A 314 -18.48 -34.48 25.19
CA SER A 314 -19.41 -34.14 24.12
C SER A 314 -19.09 -32.74 23.57
N PHE A 315 -19.12 -32.59 22.25
CA PHE A 315 -19.11 -31.27 21.61
C PHE A 315 -20.49 -30.98 21.01
N SER A 316 -20.85 -29.70 20.95
CA SER A 316 -22.05 -29.24 20.27
C SER A 316 -21.68 -28.05 19.39
N LEU A 317 -21.93 -28.19 18.10
CA LEU A 317 -21.71 -27.13 17.12
C LEU A 317 -23.07 -26.58 16.69
N HIS A 318 -23.34 -25.33 17.04
CA HIS A 318 -24.51 -24.61 16.56
C HIS A 318 -24.13 -23.75 15.35
N LEU A 319 -24.60 -24.17 14.18
CA LEU A 319 -24.51 -23.38 12.96
C LEU A 319 -25.82 -22.59 12.77
N PRO A 320 -25.76 -21.29 12.46
CA PRO A 320 -26.95 -20.57 11.98
C PRO A 320 -27.44 -21.18 10.65
N PRO A 321 -28.72 -21.00 10.28
CA PRO A 321 -29.26 -21.49 9.02
C PRO A 321 -28.45 -20.96 7.83
N LEU A 322 -28.04 -21.87 6.93
CA LEU A 322 -27.35 -21.52 5.70
C LEU A 322 -28.37 -20.96 4.69
N GLU A 323 -28.28 -19.69 4.35
CA GLU A 323 -29.26 -19.03 3.44
C GLU A 323 -29.04 -19.37 1.95
N ASP A 324 -27.88 -19.92 1.57
CA ASP A 324 -27.51 -20.25 0.18
C ASP A 324 -27.12 -21.73 -0.03
N SER A 325 -27.58 -22.30 -1.15
CA SER A 325 -27.42 -23.71 -1.55
C SER A 325 -25.99 -24.16 -1.93
N SER A 326 -25.02 -23.25 -1.91
CA SER A 326 -23.60 -23.52 -2.23
C SER A 326 -22.68 -23.55 -1.00
N SER A 327 -23.21 -23.28 0.19
CA SER A 327 -22.46 -23.34 1.44
C SER A 327 -22.26 -24.79 1.89
N SER A 328 -21.03 -25.15 2.27
CA SER A 328 -20.69 -26.51 2.72
C SER A 328 -20.02 -26.47 4.08
N CYS A 329 -20.47 -27.34 4.99
CA CYS A 329 -19.84 -27.59 6.27
C CYS A 329 -19.27 -29.01 6.25
N SER A 330 -17.97 -29.16 6.50
CA SER A 330 -17.32 -30.47 6.61
C SER A 330 -16.68 -30.60 7.99
N THR A 331 -17.00 -31.69 8.67
CA THR A 331 -16.26 -32.18 9.83
C THR A 331 -15.36 -33.29 9.33
N LEU A 332 -14.05 -33.07 9.34
CA LEU A 332 -13.08 -34.11 9.02
C LEU A 332 -12.69 -34.79 10.32
N PRO A 333 -12.93 -36.11 10.50
CA PRO A 333 -12.27 -36.85 11.56
C PRO A 333 -10.77 -36.91 11.26
N ALA A 334 -9.93 -36.71 12.29
CA ALA A 334 -8.49 -36.92 12.18
C ALA A 334 -8.21 -38.40 11.81
N PRO A 335 -7.18 -38.68 10.98
CA PRO A 335 -6.77 -40.05 10.65
C PRO A 335 -6.26 -40.84 11.84
#